data_AF-A0A524L187-F1
#
_entry.id   AF-A0A524L187-F1
#
_cell.length_a   1.000
_cell.length_b   1.000
_cell.length_c   1.000
_cell.angle_alpha   90.00
_cell.angle_beta   90.00
_cell.angle_gamma   90.00
#
_symmetry.space_group_name_H-M   'P 1'
#
loop_
_entity.id
_entity.type
_entity.pdbx_description
1 polymer ?
#
loop_
_entity_poly.entity_id
_entity_poly.type
_entity_poly.pdbx_seq_one_letter_code
_entity_poly.pdbx_strand_id
1 'polypeptide(L)'
;FDNWQQAIEETGIDAAGYLAQRDLDDPLPWDMIDCGVEKVFLAQEYEKSLGTQLTGDCRSAGCHTCGVCSEDLQMITTEEPSAVVSPPKRAFSLHDGVITRLRIQFSKRGKAGLLSHLELSSAIVRAINISGFFFAFSEGFHPHPKISFPYALPVGIESLCEYADIQLQGYRGSPEEFVLRVNRCLPSGLEITDVGMIPPHAGSLSNLIEGFDYKIHLLQSSTTPSGPTLGDRIQEFLKSDTFPVSRHKKGTVTAAVKDIRPLVTSLAFDMKEAILLVSTRFDPAGGVRPLEILTQVMGVSEEHAKGAKITKTGITLTGEPFEKLKNMTERP
;
A
#
# COMPACT_ATOMS: atom_id res chain seq x y z
N PHE A 1 -9.99 32.02 8.93
CA PHE A 1 -11.14 32.18 8.02
C PHE A 1 -10.67 32.95 6.78
N ASP A 2 -10.05 34.11 6.99
CA ASP A 2 -9.52 34.99 5.92
C ASP A 2 -8.57 34.30 4.92
N ASN A 3 -7.65 33.46 5.38
CA ASN A 3 -6.75 32.70 4.48
C ASN A 3 -7.52 31.75 3.52
N TRP A 4 -8.67 31.21 3.95
CA TRP A 4 -9.50 30.37 3.10
C TRP A 4 -10.27 31.20 2.09
N GLN A 5 -10.75 32.38 2.49
CA GLN A 5 -11.44 33.29 1.59
C GLN A 5 -10.51 33.79 0.48
N GLN A 6 -9.28 34.18 0.83
CA GLN A 6 -8.25 34.54 -0.15
C GLN A 6 -7.94 33.38 -1.10
N ALA A 7 -7.75 32.16 -0.59
CA ALA A 7 -7.49 31.00 -1.45
C ALA A 7 -8.64 30.70 -2.42
N ILE A 8 -9.90 30.92 -2.02
CA ILE A 8 -11.06 30.75 -2.91
C ILE A 8 -11.11 31.85 -3.98
N GLU A 9 -10.85 33.10 -3.61
CA GLU A 9 -10.77 34.23 -4.56
C GLU A 9 -9.68 34.00 -5.62
N GLU A 10 -8.50 33.50 -5.22
CA GLU A 10 -7.38 33.20 -6.12
C GLU A 10 -7.72 32.10 -7.17
N THR A 11 -8.67 31.22 -6.87
CA THR A 11 -9.13 30.20 -7.82
C THR A 11 -10.16 30.72 -8.83
N GLY A 12 -10.74 31.91 -8.60
CA GLY A 12 -11.86 32.44 -9.39
C GLY A 12 -13.18 31.70 -9.19
N ILE A 13 -13.30 30.88 -8.14
CA ILE A 13 -14.53 30.14 -7.81
C ILE A 13 -15.52 31.07 -7.10
N ASP A 14 -16.75 31.15 -7.61
CA ASP A 14 -17.86 31.85 -6.94
C ASP A 14 -18.40 31.02 -5.76
N ALA A 15 -17.82 31.21 -4.58
CA ALA A 15 -18.23 30.51 -3.37
C ALA A 15 -19.72 30.73 -3.03
N ALA A 16 -20.24 31.95 -3.24
CA ALA A 16 -21.60 32.31 -2.89
C ALA A 16 -22.59 31.55 -3.78
N GLY A 17 -22.31 31.44 -5.08
CA GLY A 17 -23.11 30.65 -6.02
C GLY A 17 -23.13 29.14 -5.68
N TYR A 18 -22.00 28.57 -5.26
CA TYR A 18 -21.94 27.15 -4.88
C TYR A 18 -22.67 26.82 -3.57
N LEU A 19 -22.78 27.80 -2.66
CA LEU A 19 -23.43 27.67 -1.36
C LEU A 19 -24.89 28.15 -1.35
N ALA A 20 -25.34 28.81 -2.42
CA ALA A 20 -26.71 29.26 -2.56
C ALA A 20 -27.68 28.07 -2.57
N GLN A 21 -28.89 28.30 -2.05
CA GLN A 21 -30.00 27.39 -2.27
C GLN A 21 -30.26 27.30 -3.77
N ARG A 22 -30.33 26.08 -4.30
CA ARG A 22 -30.68 25.82 -5.71
C ARG A 22 -32.17 25.61 -5.84
N ASP A 23 -32.75 26.13 -6.92
CA ASP A 23 -34.09 25.75 -7.33
C ASP A 23 -34.05 24.32 -7.90
N LEU A 24 -35.15 23.57 -7.81
CA LEU A 24 -35.25 22.24 -8.42
C LEU A 24 -35.26 22.33 -9.95
N ASP A 25 -35.67 23.49 -10.49
CA ASP A 25 -35.64 23.78 -11.94
C ASP A 25 -34.24 24.17 -12.44
N ASP A 26 -33.30 24.51 -11.55
CA ASP A 26 -31.91 24.76 -11.92
C ASP A 26 -31.16 23.45 -12.26
N PRO A 27 -30.06 23.52 -13.03
CA PRO A 27 -29.14 22.41 -13.17
C PRO A 27 -28.53 22.03 -11.80
N LEU A 28 -28.91 20.85 -11.30
CA LEU A 28 -28.42 20.35 -10.02
C LEU A 28 -27.08 19.61 -10.21
N PRO A 29 -26.16 19.63 -9.23
CA PRO A 29 -24.86 18.94 -9.35
C PRO A 29 -24.97 17.44 -9.63
N TRP A 30 -26.10 16.82 -9.29
CA TRP A 30 -26.40 15.41 -9.50
C TRP A 30 -27.25 15.13 -10.74
N ASP A 31 -27.65 16.14 -11.53
CA ASP A 31 -28.40 15.91 -12.78
C ASP A 31 -27.58 15.12 -13.81
N MET A 32 -26.26 15.04 -13.64
CA MET A 32 -25.37 14.18 -14.43
C MET A 32 -25.42 12.69 -14.04
N ILE A 33 -26.11 12.34 -12.95
CA ILE A 33 -26.23 10.97 -12.43
C ILE A 33 -27.60 10.43 -12.83
N ASP A 34 -27.63 9.54 -13.81
CA ASP A 34 -28.84 8.81 -14.18
C ASP A 34 -28.88 7.46 -13.44
N CYS A 35 -29.80 7.34 -12.47
CA CYS A 35 -30.09 6.08 -11.77
C CYS A 35 -31.41 5.43 -12.24
N GLY A 36 -31.99 5.91 -13.34
CA GLY A 36 -33.27 5.47 -13.90
C GLY A 36 -34.50 6.03 -13.19
N VAL A 37 -34.33 6.87 -12.16
CA VAL A 37 -35.43 7.52 -11.45
C VAL A 37 -35.69 8.89 -12.07
N GLU A 38 -36.96 9.19 -12.35
CA GLU A 38 -37.35 10.48 -12.94
C GLU A 38 -37.16 11.65 -11.96
N LYS A 39 -36.67 12.79 -12.46
CA LYS A 39 -36.45 14.01 -11.66
C LYS A 39 -37.74 14.49 -10.97
N VAL A 40 -38.90 14.32 -11.62
CA VAL A 40 -40.22 14.65 -11.06
C VAL A 40 -40.53 13.82 -9.81
N PHE A 41 -40.21 12.53 -9.82
CA PHE A 41 -40.38 11.68 -8.64
C PHE A 41 -39.46 12.12 -7.48
N LEU A 42 -38.19 12.44 -7.77
CA LEU A 42 -37.25 12.94 -6.76
C LEU A 42 -37.71 14.26 -6.13
N ALA A 43 -38.28 15.17 -6.93
CA ALA A 43 -38.87 16.41 -6.43
C ALA A 43 -40.04 16.15 -5.46
N GLN A 44 -40.91 15.19 -5.79
CA GLN A 44 -42.01 14.77 -4.91
C GLN A 44 -41.50 14.12 -3.61
N GLU A 45 -40.46 13.28 -3.68
CA GLU A 45 -39.83 12.69 -2.49
C GLU A 45 -39.19 13.75 -1.60
N TYR A 46 -38.59 14.79 -2.19
CA TYR A 46 -38.07 15.92 -1.44
C TYR A 46 -39.18 16.65 -0.68
N GLU A 47 -40.31 16.97 -1.33
CA GLU A 47 -41.46 17.57 -0.65
C GLU A 47 -42.02 16.70 0.48
N LYS A 48 -42.16 15.38 0.26
CA LYS A 48 -42.56 14.42 1.30
C LYS A 48 -41.59 14.42 2.47
N SER A 49 -40.29 14.51 2.20
CA SER A 49 -39.24 14.53 3.23
C SER A 49 -39.35 15.77 4.14
N LEU A 50 -39.66 16.93 3.57
CA LEU A 50 -39.93 18.16 4.33
C LEU A 50 -41.16 17.99 5.24
N GLY A 51 -42.15 17.22 4.79
CA GLY A 51 -43.33 16.84 5.56
C GLY A 51 -43.15 15.62 6.48
N THR A 52 -41.94 15.06 6.61
CA THR A 52 -41.65 13.81 7.36
C THR A 52 -42.47 12.59 6.93
N GLN A 53 -42.91 12.58 5.68
CA GLN A 53 -43.67 11.48 5.09
C GLN A 53 -42.71 10.47 4.46
N LEU A 54 -42.96 9.18 4.68
CA LEU A 54 -42.19 8.10 4.09
C LEU A 54 -42.93 7.52 2.87
N THR A 55 -42.19 7.27 1.80
CA THR A 55 -42.66 6.43 0.70
C THR A 55 -42.47 4.97 1.06
N GLY A 56 -43.52 4.17 0.85
CA GLY A 56 -43.53 2.76 1.19
C GLY A 56 -42.58 1.94 0.30
N ASP A 57 -42.33 0.70 0.72
CA ASP A 57 -41.63 -0.26 -0.13
C ASP A 57 -42.55 -0.67 -1.28
N CYS A 58 -42.15 -0.39 -2.52
CA CYS A 58 -42.98 -0.68 -3.69
C CYS A 58 -43.36 -2.17 -3.86
N ARG A 59 -42.67 -3.10 -3.16
CA ARG A 59 -43.01 -4.52 -3.11
C ARG A 59 -44.27 -4.81 -2.28
N SER A 60 -44.56 -3.98 -1.28
CA SER A 60 -45.67 -4.18 -0.33
C SER A 60 -46.73 -3.08 -0.38
N ALA A 61 -46.33 -1.85 -0.70
CA ALA A 61 -47.19 -0.67 -0.75
C ALA A 61 -47.68 -0.31 -2.17
N GLY A 62 -47.26 -1.07 -3.18
CA GLY A 62 -47.59 -0.84 -4.59
C GLY A 62 -46.63 0.11 -5.31
N CYS A 63 -46.75 0.20 -6.65
CA CYS A 63 -45.87 1.02 -7.46
C CYS A 63 -46.04 2.53 -7.15
N HIS A 64 -44.92 3.23 -7.00
CA HIS A 64 -44.88 4.68 -6.75
C HIS A 64 -44.54 5.51 -7.99
N THR A 65 -44.44 4.86 -9.17
CA THR A 65 -44.20 5.52 -10.46
C THR A 65 -42.92 6.36 -10.46
N CYS A 66 -41.82 5.77 -9.96
CA CYS A 66 -40.53 6.45 -9.91
C CYS A 66 -39.81 6.57 -11.26
N GLY A 67 -40.35 5.97 -12.32
CA GLY A 67 -39.76 5.96 -13.67
C GLY A 67 -38.84 4.78 -13.99
N VAL A 68 -38.41 4.01 -12.97
CA VAL A 68 -37.47 2.89 -13.18
C VAL A 68 -38.10 1.71 -13.92
N CYS A 69 -39.30 1.29 -13.52
CA CYS A 69 -39.98 0.17 -14.18
C CYS A 69 -40.67 0.64 -15.48
N SER A 70 -40.51 -0.11 -16.56
CA SER A 70 -41.08 0.15 -17.88
C SER A 70 -41.66 -1.14 -18.50
N GLU A 71 -42.16 -1.07 -19.74
CA GLU A 71 -42.63 -2.28 -20.46
C GLU A 71 -41.54 -3.36 -20.57
N ASP A 72 -40.28 -2.93 -20.75
CA ASP A 72 -39.11 -3.81 -20.92
C ASP A 72 -38.38 -4.12 -19.59
N LEU A 73 -38.67 -3.39 -18.51
CA LEU A 73 -37.97 -3.51 -17.22
C LEU A 73 -38.96 -3.64 -16.06
N GLN A 74 -39.06 -4.83 -15.49
CA GLN A 74 -39.96 -5.12 -14.38
C GLN A 74 -39.18 -5.63 -13.15
N MET A 75 -39.60 -5.19 -11.97
CA MET A 75 -39.11 -5.76 -10.72
C MET A 75 -39.62 -7.21 -10.58
N ILE A 76 -38.70 -8.16 -10.49
CA ILE A 76 -39.03 -9.56 -10.18
C ILE A 76 -38.76 -9.79 -8.69
N THR A 77 -39.81 -10.01 -7.92
CA THR A 77 -39.68 -10.44 -6.53
C THR A 77 -39.34 -11.92 -6.50
N THR A 78 -38.17 -12.27 -5.99
CA THR A 78 -37.86 -13.67 -5.66
C THR A 78 -38.70 -14.09 -4.45
N GLU A 79 -39.03 -15.38 -4.37
CA GLU A 79 -39.55 -15.96 -3.13
C GLU A 79 -38.62 -15.61 -1.96
N GLU A 80 -39.18 -15.44 -0.76
CA GLU A 80 -38.34 -15.29 0.43
C GLU A 80 -37.33 -16.44 0.44
N PRO A 81 -36.02 -16.17 0.58
CA PRO A 81 -35.03 -17.22 0.57
C PRO A 81 -35.39 -18.21 1.67
N SER A 82 -35.77 -19.44 1.28
CA SER A 82 -35.92 -20.56 2.19
C SER A 82 -34.70 -20.54 3.08
N ALA A 83 -34.91 -20.38 4.39
CA ALA A 83 -33.88 -20.05 5.37
C ALA A 83 -32.58 -20.77 5.01
N VAL A 84 -31.67 -20.04 4.34
CA VAL A 84 -30.39 -20.62 3.96
C VAL A 84 -29.74 -20.89 5.28
N VAL A 85 -29.67 -22.17 5.66
CA VAL A 85 -28.99 -22.58 6.88
C VAL A 85 -27.61 -21.99 6.75
N SER A 86 -27.37 -20.91 7.50
CA SER A 86 -26.08 -20.26 7.48
C SER A 86 -25.08 -21.38 7.76
N PRO A 87 -24.05 -21.58 6.93
CA PRO A 87 -23.04 -22.59 7.22
C PRO A 87 -22.66 -22.38 8.68
N PRO A 88 -22.65 -23.45 9.50
CA PRO A 88 -22.43 -23.31 10.93
C PRO A 88 -21.22 -22.42 11.07
N LYS A 89 -21.39 -21.24 11.72
CA LYS A 89 -20.27 -20.35 12.01
C LYS A 89 -19.21 -21.27 12.58
N ARG A 90 -18.09 -21.46 11.87
CA ARG A 90 -17.00 -22.31 12.36
C ARG A 90 -16.77 -21.84 13.78
N ALA A 91 -17.10 -22.69 14.75
CA ALA A 91 -16.87 -22.36 16.13
C ALA A 91 -15.37 -22.11 16.21
N PHE A 92 -14.99 -20.86 16.41
CA PHE A 92 -13.62 -20.54 16.80
C PHE A 92 -13.45 -21.31 18.10
N SER A 93 -12.74 -22.45 18.03
CA SER A 93 -12.31 -23.17 19.20
C SER A 93 -11.64 -22.14 20.09
N LEU A 94 -12.10 -21.98 21.33
CA LEU A 94 -11.52 -21.10 22.34
C LEU A 94 -10.00 -21.21 22.27
N HIS A 95 -9.38 -20.28 21.55
CA HIS A 95 -7.95 -20.27 21.37
C HIS A 95 -7.40 -19.94 22.76
N ASP A 96 -6.50 -20.79 23.26
CA ASP A 96 -5.95 -20.78 24.63
C ASP A 96 -5.16 -19.52 25.04
N GLY A 97 -5.37 -18.39 24.35
CA GLY A 97 -4.71 -17.11 24.60
C GLY A 97 -3.26 -17.04 24.12
N VAL A 98 -2.68 -18.14 23.60
CA VAL A 98 -1.30 -18.13 23.12
C VAL A 98 -1.20 -17.29 21.84
N ILE A 99 -0.34 -16.27 21.87
CA ILE A 99 0.02 -15.45 20.72
C ILE A 99 1.47 -15.73 20.38
N THR A 100 1.72 -16.18 19.15
CA THR A 100 3.07 -16.42 18.63
C THR A 100 3.42 -15.31 17.66
N ARG A 101 4.52 -14.60 17.93
CA ARG A 101 5.06 -13.58 17.02
C ARG A 101 6.05 -14.24 16.07
N LEU A 102 5.86 -14.03 14.78
CA LEU A 102 6.78 -14.48 13.73
C LEU A 102 7.30 -13.28 12.96
N ARG A 103 8.56 -13.32 12.57
CA ARG A 103 9.12 -12.48 11.52
C ARG A 103 9.22 -13.30 10.26
N ILE A 104 8.64 -12.82 9.17
CA ILE A 104 8.73 -13.45 7.86
C ILE A 104 9.64 -12.60 6.97
N GLN A 105 10.47 -13.27 6.16
CA GLN A 105 11.13 -12.68 5.02
C GLN A 105 10.39 -13.11 3.76
N PHE A 106 10.19 -12.21 2.82
CA PHE A 106 9.51 -12.49 1.58
C PHE A 106 10.07 -11.72 0.39
N SER A 107 9.90 -12.28 -0.81
CA SER A 107 10.19 -11.64 -2.07
C SER A 107 8.92 -11.10 -2.72
N LYS A 108 9.07 -10.01 -3.49
CA LYS A 108 8.04 -9.34 -4.28
C LYS A 108 8.59 -9.06 -5.67
N ARG A 109 8.19 -9.86 -6.67
CA ARG A 109 8.77 -9.89 -8.02
C ARG A 109 7.70 -9.89 -9.10
N GLY A 110 8.08 -9.51 -10.32
CA GLY A 110 7.19 -9.49 -11.48
C GLY A 110 5.99 -8.59 -11.25
N LYS A 111 4.80 -9.07 -11.62
CA LYS A 111 3.54 -8.30 -11.47
C LYS A 111 3.24 -7.92 -10.01
N ALA A 112 3.70 -8.71 -9.04
CA ALA A 112 3.53 -8.37 -7.62
C ALA A 112 4.23 -7.05 -7.26
N GLY A 113 5.27 -6.64 -8.00
CA GLY A 113 5.94 -5.33 -7.89
C GLY A 113 4.98 -4.14 -8.01
N LEU A 114 3.86 -4.30 -8.71
CA LEU A 114 2.83 -3.28 -8.92
C LEU A 114 1.83 -3.16 -7.77
N LEU A 115 1.84 -4.08 -6.80
CA LEU A 115 0.98 -3.99 -5.64
C LEU A 115 1.39 -2.81 -4.76
N SER A 116 0.39 -2.00 -4.41
CA SER A 116 0.51 -1.01 -3.34
C SER A 116 0.73 -1.69 -1.98
N HIS A 117 1.05 -0.90 -0.97
CA HIS A 117 1.27 -1.43 0.37
C HIS A 117 0.02 -2.13 0.95
N LEU A 118 -1.17 -1.57 0.74
CA LEU A 118 -2.42 -2.13 1.24
C LEU A 118 -2.77 -3.43 0.54
N GLU A 119 -2.55 -3.51 -0.77
CA GLU A 119 -2.80 -4.73 -1.55
C GLU A 119 -1.80 -5.84 -1.19
N LEU A 120 -0.53 -5.49 -0.98
CA LEU A 120 0.48 -6.44 -0.50
C LEU A 120 0.10 -7.02 0.87
N SER A 121 -0.26 -6.14 1.82
CA SER A 121 -0.73 -6.53 3.14
C SER A 121 -1.96 -7.45 3.04
N SER A 122 -2.94 -7.07 2.23
CA SER A 122 -4.16 -7.84 2.01
C SER A 122 -3.88 -9.21 1.39
N ALA A 123 -2.95 -9.30 0.43
CA ALA A 123 -2.56 -10.55 -0.22
C ALA A 123 -1.88 -11.51 0.77
N ILE A 124 -0.94 -11.01 1.58
CA ILE A 124 -0.25 -11.81 2.61
C ILE A 124 -1.23 -12.28 3.69
N VAL A 125 -2.06 -11.36 4.21
CA VAL A 125 -3.08 -11.69 5.22
C VAL A 125 -4.05 -12.75 4.70
N ARG A 126 -4.52 -12.60 3.46
CA ARG A 126 -5.44 -13.56 2.83
C ARG A 126 -4.78 -14.91 2.63
N ALA A 127 -3.53 -14.97 2.17
CA ALA A 127 -2.81 -16.23 2.00
C ALA A 127 -2.63 -16.97 3.33
N ILE A 128 -2.26 -16.27 4.40
CA ILE A 128 -2.11 -16.84 5.75
C ILE A 128 -3.46 -17.35 6.31
N ASN A 129 -4.55 -16.61 6.10
CA ASN A 129 -5.88 -17.06 6.52
C ASN A 129 -6.35 -18.29 5.73
N ILE A 130 -6.16 -18.31 4.40
CA ILE A 130 -6.54 -19.46 3.54
C ILE A 130 -5.70 -20.69 3.89
N SER A 131 -4.44 -20.49 4.25
CA SER A 131 -3.56 -21.60 4.66
C SER A 131 -3.94 -22.19 6.02
N GLY A 132 -4.93 -21.64 6.73
CA GLY A 132 -5.47 -22.16 7.99
C GLY A 132 -4.78 -21.65 9.24
N PHE A 133 -4.06 -20.52 9.15
CA PHE A 133 -3.53 -19.79 10.31
C PHE A 133 -4.44 -18.62 10.64
N PHE A 134 -4.45 -18.20 11.90
CA PHE A 134 -5.32 -17.14 12.40
C PHE A 134 -4.48 -16.02 12.99
N PHE A 135 -4.74 -14.78 12.56
CA PHE A 135 -4.09 -13.61 13.14
C PHE A 135 -4.65 -13.29 14.52
N ALA A 136 -3.80 -12.78 15.40
CA ALA A 136 -4.26 -11.94 16.50
C ALA A 136 -4.71 -10.57 15.95
N PHE A 137 -5.72 -9.97 16.57
CA PHE A 137 -6.30 -8.69 16.12
C PHE A 137 -6.03 -7.56 17.12
N SER A 138 -6.11 -6.31 16.64
CA SER A 138 -6.10 -5.12 17.52
C SER A 138 -7.38 -5.00 18.34
N GLU A 139 -7.30 -4.36 19.51
CA GLU A 139 -8.41 -4.20 20.47
C GLU A 139 -9.28 -2.94 20.22
N GLY A 140 -9.39 -2.48 18.96
CA GLY A 140 -10.10 -1.26 18.59
C GLY A 140 -11.47 -1.48 17.92
N PHE A 141 -12.20 -0.39 17.64
CA PHE A 141 -13.49 -0.41 16.95
C PHE A 141 -13.44 -1.00 15.52
N HIS A 142 -12.25 -1.05 14.93
CA HIS A 142 -11.98 -1.74 13.67
C HIS A 142 -10.79 -2.68 13.89
N PRO A 143 -11.05 -3.93 14.31
CA PRO A 143 -9.99 -4.89 14.58
C PRO A 143 -9.28 -5.24 13.28
N HIS A 144 -7.98 -4.96 13.24
CA HIS A 144 -7.12 -5.31 12.11
C HIS A 144 -6.16 -6.43 12.51
N PRO A 145 -5.82 -7.35 11.58
CA PRO A 145 -4.77 -8.34 11.79
C PRO A 145 -3.47 -7.66 12.25
N LYS A 146 -2.82 -8.21 13.28
CA LYS A 146 -1.52 -7.72 13.76
C LYS A 146 -0.41 -8.16 12.80
N ILE A 147 -0.21 -7.35 11.76
CA ILE A 147 0.90 -7.42 10.80
C ILE A 147 1.55 -6.04 10.71
N SER A 148 2.88 -5.99 10.69
CA SER A 148 3.63 -4.74 10.56
C SER A 148 4.80 -4.90 9.58
N PHE A 149 4.96 -3.90 8.72
CA PHE A 149 6.05 -3.81 7.76
C PHE A 149 6.94 -2.63 8.15
N PRO A 150 8.27 -2.81 8.23
CA PRO A 150 9.16 -1.77 8.74
C PRO A 150 9.32 -0.59 7.78
N TYR A 151 9.38 -0.90 6.47
CA TYR A 151 9.50 0.06 5.39
C TYR A 151 8.66 -0.43 4.22
N ALA A 152 7.64 0.34 3.84
CA ALA A 152 6.81 0.00 2.69
C ALA A 152 7.61 0.19 1.39
N LEU A 153 7.69 -0.86 0.58
CA LEU A 153 8.29 -0.79 -0.74
C LEU A 153 7.38 0.00 -1.71
N PRO A 154 7.89 1.02 -2.42
CA PRO A 154 7.11 1.74 -3.42
C PRO A 154 6.57 0.84 -4.53
N VAL A 155 5.45 1.26 -5.13
CA VAL A 155 4.89 0.61 -6.32
C VAL A 155 5.90 0.67 -7.47
N GLY A 156 6.02 -0.43 -8.21
CA GLY A 156 6.94 -0.57 -9.34
C GLY A 156 8.35 -1.02 -8.95
N ILE A 157 8.67 -1.11 -7.65
CA ILE A 157 9.95 -1.63 -7.17
C ILE A 157 9.77 -3.10 -6.77
N GLU A 158 10.71 -3.95 -7.22
CA GLU A 158 10.82 -5.35 -6.80
C GLU A 158 11.73 -5.47 -5.58
N SER A 159 11.57 -6.53 -4.80
CA SER A 159 12.49 -6.85 -3.70
C SER A 159 12.63 -8.35 -3.52
N LEU A 160 13.82 -8.79 -3.11
CA LEU A 160 14.13 -10.19 -2.85
C LEU A 160 14.05 -10.55 -1.36
N CYS A 161 13.97 -9.57 -0.46
CA CYS A 161 14.25 -9.78 0.95
C CYS A 161 13.51 -8.80 1.86
N GLU A 162 12.22 -8.52 1.62
CA GLU A 162 11.41 -7.71 2.53
C GLU A 162 11.09 -8.48 3.82
N TYR A 163 10.82 -7.74 4.89
CA TYR A 163 10.42 -8.33 6.16
C TYR A 163 9.04 -7.86 6.59
N ALA A 164 8.33 -8.72 7.31
CA ALA A 164 7.13 -8.36 8.06
C ALA A 164 7.09 -9.11 9.39
N ASP A 165 6.59 -8.44 10.43
CA ASP A 165 6.28 -9.10 11.71
C ASP A 165 4.78 -9.39 11.75
N ILE A 166 4.41 -10.61 12.10
CA ILE A 166 3.03 -11.08 12.23
C ILE A 166 2.79 -11.65 13.63
N GLN A 167 1.54 -11.60 14.08
CA GLN A 167 1.13 -12.26 15.32
C GLN A 167 0.00 -13.24 15.02
N LEU A 168 0.25 -14.52 15.30
CA LEU A 168 -0.69 -15.60 15.07
C LEU A 168 -1.24 -16.12 16.40
N GLN A 169 -2.53 -16.42 16.42
CA GLN A 169 -3.22 -16.98 17.57
C GLN A 169 -3.14 -18.52 17.53
N GLY A 170 -2.71 -19.13 18.64
CA GLY A 170 -2.64 -20.58 18.82
C GLY A 170 -1.60 -21.30 17.96
N TYR A 171 -0.69 -20.57 17.29
CA TYR A 171 0.31 -21.17 16.41
C TYR A 171 1.43 -21.85 17.22
N ARG A 172 1.58 -23.17 17.02
CA ARG A 172 2.63 -24.02 17.64
C ARG A 172 3.42 -24.85 16.61
N GLY A 173 3.18 -24.61 15.32
CA GLY A 173 3.78 -25.37 14.23
C GLY A 173 5.26 -25.02 14.00
N SER A 174 5.93 -25.82 13.18
CA SER A 174 7.30 -25.52 12.77
C SER A 174 7.29 -24.42 11.69
N PRO A 175 8.29 -23.51 11.69
CA PRO A 175 8.35 -22.44 10.69
C PRO A 175 8.32 -22.95 9.24
N GLU A 176 8.89 -24.13 8.98
CA GLU A 176 8.90 -24.78 7.65
C GLU A 176 7.49 -25.16 7.19
N GLU A 177 6.65 -25.68 8.10
CA GLU A 177 5.25 -26.00 7.79
C GLU A 177 4.47 -24.73 7.44
N PHE A 178 4.73 -23.64 8.16
CA PHE A 178 4.14 -22.34 7.88
C PHE A 178 4.50 -21.86 6.47
N VAL A 179 5.79 -21.85 6.10
CA VAL A 179 6.24 -21.44 4.75
C VAL A 179 5.56 -22.29 3.68
N LEU A 180 5.58 -23.62 3.83
CA LEU A 180 5.01 -24.54 2.85
C LEU A 180 3.52 -24.28 2.63
N ARG A 181 2.74 -24.11 3.71
CA ARG A 181 1.29 -23.90 3.63
C ARG A 181 0.95 -22.52 3.08
N VAL A 182 1.65 -21.48 3.49
CA VAL A 182 1.37 -20.10 3.05
C VAL A 182 1.78 -19.87 1.60
N ASN A 183 2.96 -20.37 1.17
CA ASN A 183 3.42 -20.19 -0.21
C ASN A 183 2.49 -20.83 -1.24
N ARG A 184 1.80 -21.94 -0.89
CA ARG A 184 0.77 -22.54 -1.75
C ARG A 184 -0.47 -21.66 -1.95
N CYS A 185 -0.66 -20.66 -1.11
CA CYS A 185 -1.81 -19.75 -1.13
C CYS A 185 -1.43 -18.32 -1.58
N LEU A 186 -0.13 -18.03 -1.77
CA LEU A 186 0.32 -16.72 -2.24
C LEU A 186 0.12 -16.55 -3.75
N PRO A 187 -0.19 -15.33 -4.22
CA PRO A 187 -0.25 -15.05 -5.64
C PRO A 187 1.13 -15.08 -6.28
N SER A 188 1.17 -15.34 -7.58
CA SER A 188 2.42 -15.32 -8.37
C SER A 188 3.21 -14.02 -8.16
N GLY A 189 4.49 -14.17 -7.86
CA GLY A 189 5.40 -13.05 -7.59
C GLY A 189 5.55 -12.68 -6.12
N LEU A 190 4.79 -13.30 -5.21
CA LEU A 190 5.05 -13.27 -3.77
C LEU A 190 5.51 -14.63 -3.29
N GLU A 191 6.53 -14.66 -2.43
CA GLU A 191 7.06 -15.88 -1.84
C GLU A 191 7.66 -15.55 -0.47
N ILE A 192 7.26 -16.28 0.56
CA ILE A 192 7.94 -16.28 1.87
C ILE A 192 9.18 -17.14 1.72
N THR A 193 10.34 -16.52 1.93
CA THR A 193 11.66 -17.15 1.77
C THR A 193 12.21 -17.67 3.09
N ASP A 194 11.84 -17.04 4.21
CA ASP A 194 12.31 -17.42 5.53
C ASP A 194 11.33 -16.96 6.61
N VAL A 195 11.39 -17.58 7.79
CA VAL A 195 10.55 -17.23 8.94
C VAL A 195 11.21 -17.65 10.24
N GLY A 196 11.14 -16.79 11.24
CA GLY A 196 11.62 -17.08 12.59
C GLY A 196 10.64 -16.60 13.65
N MET A 197 10.65 -17.27 14.80
CA MET A 197 9.93 -16.79 15.97
C MET A 197 10.69 -15.60 16.57
N ILE A 198 9.95 -14.62 17.07
CA ILE A 198 10.53 -13.46 17.78
C ILE A 198 9.90 -13.32 19.16
N PRO A 199 10.65 -12.90 20.18
CA PRO A 199 10.13 -12.77 21.54
C PRO A 199 9.03 -11.69 21.63
N PRO A 200 8.13 -11.80 22.62
CA PRO A 200 7.03 -10.83 22.82
C PRO A 200 7.47 -9.37 22.91
N HIS A 201 8.68 -9.12 23.42
CA HIS A 201 9.27 -7.79 23.60
C HIS A 201 10.42 -7.50 22.62
N ALA A 202 10.50 -8.21 21.49
CA ALA A 202 11.45 -7.89 20.44
C ALA A 202 11.27 -6.42 19.98
N GLY A 203 12.39 -5.72 19.81
CA GLY A 203 12.42 -4.36 19.30
C GLY A 203 11.79 -4.24 17.91
N SER A 204 11.37 -3.03 17.54
CA SER A 204 10.81 -2.75 16.22
C SER A 204 11.82 -3.13 15.13
N LEU A 205 11.36 -3.89 14.14
CA LEU A 205 12.13 -4.24 12.95
C LEU A 205 12.67 -2.99 12.22
N SER A 206 11.96 -1.87 12.27
CA SER A 206 12.42 -0.60 11.68
C SER A 206 13.71 -0.08 12.32
N ASN A 207 13.96 -0.41 13.59
CA ASN A 207 15.18 0.00 14.31
C ASN A 207 16.38 -0.90 13.99
N LEU A 208 16.15 -2.12 13.51
CA LEU A 208 17.22 -3.05 13.16
C LEU A 208 17.81 -2.75 11.78
N ILE A 209 17.01 -2.14 10.89
CA ILE A 209 17.39 -1.87 9.51
C ILE A 209 18.23 -0.60 9.44
N GLU A 210 19.46 -0.75 8.96
CA GLU A 210 20.40 0.36 8.74
C GLU A 210 20.36 0.89 7.31
N GLY A 211 19.93 0.07 6.35
CA GLY A 211 20.18 0.37 4.96
C GLY A 211 19.66 -0.67 3.99
N PHE A 212 19.77 -0.35 2.70
CA PHE A 212 19.28 -1.17 1.61
C PHE A 212 20.29 -1.22 0.46
N ASP A 213 20.36 -2.40 -0.16
CA ASP A 213 21.09 -2.63 -1.40
C ASP A 213 20.11 -2.74 -2.57
N TYR A 214 20.44 -2.05 -3.65
CA TYR A 214 19.65 -2.02 -4.87
C TYR A 214 20.48 -2.40 -6.08
N LYS A 215 19.84 -3.14 -6.97
CA LYS A 215 20.26 -3.36 -8.34
C LYS A 215 19.27 -2.66 -9.26
N ILE A 216 19.77 -1.74 -10.09
CA ILE A 216 18.94 -0.93 -10.98
C ILE A 216 19.37 -1.20 -12.42
N HIS A 217 18.43 -1.68 -13.23
CA HIS A 217 18.63 -1.83 -14.66
C HIS A 217 18.13 -0.57 -15.37
N LEU A 218 19.04 0.11 -16.06
CA LEU A 218 18.70 1.28 -16.87
C LEU A 218 18.28 0.84 -18.27
N LEU A 219 17.19 1.41 -18.77
CA LEU A 219 16.86 1.31 -20.19
C LEU A 219 17.89 2.13 -20.96
N GLN A 220 18.64 1.49 -21.86
CA GLN A 220 19.61 2.19 -22.70
C GLN A 220 18.87 3.21 -23.57
N SER A 221 19.23 4.48 -23.42
CA SER A 221 18.81 5.52 -24.36
C SER A 221 19.85 5.60 -25.47
N SER A 222 19.39 5.59 -26.73
CA SER A 222 20.22 5.65 -27.93
C SER A 222 20.86 7.03 -28.18
N THR A 223 20.64 8.00 -27.28
CA THR A 223 21.28 9.31 -27.34
C THR A 223 22.64 9.31 -26.66
N THR A 224 23.70 9.52 -27.44
CA THR A 224 25.02 9.96 -26.95
C THR A 224 24.86 11.29 -26.22
N PRO A 225 25.06 11.35 -24.88
CA PRO A 225 24.99 12.61 -24.17
C PRO A 225 26.22 13.45 -24.52
N SER A 226 26.03 14.70 -24.91
CA SER A 226 27.08 15.71 -24.86
C SER A 226 27.25 16.13 -23.39
N GLY A 227 28.25 15.58 -22.69
CA GLY A 227 28.49 15.84 -21.27
C GLY A 227 29.42 14.81 -20.61
N PRO A 228 29.68 14.95 -19.29
CA PRO A 228 30.46 13.97 -18.54
C PRO A 228 29.79 12.60 -18.58
N THR A 229 30.60 11.53 -18.67
CA THR A 229 30.07 10.16 -18.71
C THR A 229 29.38 9.81 -17.39
N LEU A 230 28.52 8.79 -17.38
CA LEU A 230 27.89 8.29 -16.15
C LEU A 230 28.96 7.90 -15.10
N GLY A 231 30.10 7.37 -15.54
CA GLY A 231 31.24 7.06 -14.67
C GLY A 231 31.83 8.30 -14.01
N ASP A 232 32.00 9.39 -14.76
CA ASP A 232 32.55 10.64 -14.22
C ASP A 232 31.64 11.23 -13.14
N ARG A 233 30.32 11.22 -13.36
CA ARG A 233 29.33 11.68 -12.37
C ARG A 233 29.36 10.87 -11.08
N ILE A 234 29.51 9.54 -11.17
CA ILE A 234 29.66 8.67 -10.00
C ILE A 234 30.94 9.02 -9.25
N GLN A 235 32.06 9.22 -9.96
CA GLN A 235 33.33 9.57 -9.33
C GLN A 235 33.28 10.94 -8.66
N GLU A 236 32.66 11.94 -9.29
CA GLU A 236 32.44 13.26 -8.71
C GLU A 236 31.58 13.18 -7.45
N PHE A 237 30.48 12.42 -7.50
CA PHE A 237 29.64 12.19 -6.32
C PHE A 237 30.41 11.52 -5.19
N LEU A 238 31.15 10.44 -5.48
CA LEU A 238 31.90 9.70 -4.46
C LEU A 238 33.03 10.53 -3.83
N LYS A 239 33.66 11.43 -4.58
CA LYS A 239 34.71 12.35 -4.10
C LYS A 239 34.17 13.55 -3.32
N SER A 240 32.89 13.88 -3.49
CA SER A 240 32.27 15.02 -2.81
C SER A 240 32.02 14.69 -1.34
N ASP A 241 32.21 15.67 -0.44
CA ASP A 241 31.92 15.53 1.00
C ASP A 241 30.42 15.69 1.30
N THR A 242 29.73 16.51 0.51
CA THR A 242 28.29 16.80 0.63
C THR A 242 27.65 16.80 -0.75
N PHE A 243 26.39 16.38 -0.82
CA PHE A 243 25.57 16.39 -2.03
C PHE A 243 24.10 16.72 -1.68
N PRO A 244 23.73 18.00 -1.62
CA PRO A 244 22.39 18.43 -1.23
C PRO A 244 21.35 18.18 -2.34
N VAL A 245 20.24 17.55 -1.99
CA VAL A 245 19.10 17.31 -2.87
C VAL A 245 17.84 17.94 -2.30
N SER A 246 17.13 18.69 -3.13
CA SER A 246 15.87 19.35 -2.80
C SER A 246 14.68 18.39 -2.91
N ARG A 247 13.93 18.22 -1.81
CA ARG A 247 12.68 17.46 -1.77
C ARG A 247 11.49 18.41 -1.69
N HIS A 248 10.71 18.44 -2.75
CA HIS A 248 9.41 19.10 -2.74
C HIS A 248 8.38 18.17 -2.10
N LYS A 249 7.81 18.58 -0.96
CA LYS A 249 6.71 17.86 -0.32
C LYS A 249 5.40 18.45 -0.84
N LYS A 250 4.46 17.58 -1.22
CA LYS A 250 3.13 18.01 -1.69
C LYS A 250 2.45 18.82 -0.59
N GLY A 251 2.19 20.12 -0.82
CA GLY A 251 1.58 21.04 0.14
C GLY A 251 2.54 21.92 0.95
N THR A 252 3.84 21.96 0.63
CA THR A 252 4.79 22.88 1.28
C THR A 252 5.49 23.74 0.23
N VAL A 253 5.51 25.07 0.45
CA VAL A 253 6.12 26.06 -0.47
C VAL A 253 7.65 25.95 -0.47
N THR A 254 8.26 25.51 0.63
CA THR A 254 9.70 25.34 0.79
C THR A 254 10.14 23.90 0.57
N ALA A 255 11.15 23.71 -0.29
CA ALA A 255 11.80 22.41 -0.48
C ALA A 255 12.70 22.09 0.72
N ALA A 256 12.56 20.90 1.28
CA ALA A 256 13.50 20.42 2.31
C ALA A 256 14.79 19.96 1.61
N VAL A 257 15.93 20.54 1.98
CA VAL A 257 17.24 20.12 1.46
C VAL A 257 17.74 18.96 2.31
N LYS A 258 18.12 17.86 1.66
CA LYS A 258 18.70 16.68 2.29
C LYS A 258 20.05 16.39 1.66
N ASP A 259 21.11 16.36 2.45
CA ASP A 259 22.39 15.84 1.99
C ASP A 259 22.31 14.31 1.88
N ILE A 260 22.46 13.80 0.65
CA ILE A 260 22.39 12.37 0.36
C ILE A 260 23.77 11.71 0.28
N ARG A 261 24.86 12.48 0.21
CA ARG A 261 26.21 11.93 0.11
C ARG A 261 26.54 10.96 1.25
N PRO A 262 26.32 11.29 2.53
CA PRO A 262 26.61 10.37 3.61
C PRO A 262 25.70 9.15 3.60
N LEU A 263 24.56 9.17 2.90
CA LEU A 263 23.59 8.07 2.87
C LEU A 263 23.88 7.03 1.81
N VAL A 264 24.75 7.32 0.83
CA VAL A 264 25.18 6.36 -0.20
C VAL A 264 26.55 5.82 0.16
N THR A 265 26.60 4.56 0.58
CA THR A 265 27.84 3.90 1.05
C THR A 265 28.62 3.26 -0.10
N SER A 266 27.92 2.81 -1.14
CA SER A 266 28.54 2.27 -2.35
C SER A 266 27.71 2.64 -3.58
N LEU A 267 28.40 2.97 -4.68
CA LEU A 267 27.79 3.28 -5.97
C LEU A 267 28.71 2.79 -7.08
N ALA A 268 28.26 1.82 -7.87
CA ALA A 268 29.04 1.24 -8.96
C ALA A 268 28.16 1.02 -10.19
N PHE A 269 28.69 1.31 -11.38
CA PHE A 269 27.98 1.16 -12.64
C PHE A 269 28.72 0.22 -13.59
N ASP A 270 28.00 -0.80 -14.08
CA ASP A 270 28.45 -1.67 -15.15
C ASP A 270 27.93 -1.13 -16.49
N MET A 271 28.84 -0.59 -17.29
CA MET A 271 28.55 -0.05 -18.62
C MET A 271 28.05 -1.10 -19.61
N LYS A 272 28.51 -2.36 -19.50
CA LYS A 272 28.17 -3.42 -20.46
C LYS A 272 26.73 -3.88 -20.26
N GLU A 273 26.35 -4.08 -19.01
CA GLU A 273 25.04 -4.59 -18.62
C GLU A 273 24.02 -3.47 -18.34
N ALA A 274 24.46 -2.20 -18.33
CA ALA A 274 23.68 -1.03 -17.92
C ALA A 274 23.06 -1.19 -16.52
N ILE A 275 23.84 -1.74 -15.58
CA ILE A 275 23.42 -2.02 -14.20
C ILE A 275 24.09 -1.05 -13.25
N LEU A 276 23.28 -0.37 -12.43
CA LEU A 276 23.74 0.42 -11.30
C LEU A 276 23.53 -0.38 -10.00
N LEU A 277 24.61 -0.59 -9.25
CA LEU A 277 24.61 -1.16 -7.92
C LEU A 277 24.72 -0.03 -6.91
N VAL A 278 23.81 -0.02 -5.93
CA VAL A 278 23.71 1.03 -4.93
C VAL A 278 23.57 0.41 -3.55
N SER A 279 24.42 0.80 -2.62
CA SER A 279 24.23 0.53 -1.19
C SER A 279 23.93 1.83 -0.46
N THR A 280 22.90 1.81 0.37
CA THR A 280 22.39 2.98 1.08
C THR A 280 22.31 2.70 2.57
N ARG A 281 22.42 3.76 3.39
CA ARG A 281 22.13 3.72 4.82
C ARG A 281 21.11 4.80 5.20
N PHE A 282 20.58 4.66 6.41
CA PHE A 282 19.62 5.57 7.01
C PHE A 282 20.25 6.42 8.08
N ASP A 283 19.67 7.60 8.26
CA ASP A 283 19.88 8.44 9.43
C ASP A 283 18.51 8.76 10.08
N PRO A 284 18.49 9.38 11.27
CA PRO A 284 17.23 9.76 11.93
C PRO A 284 16.32 10.69 11.12
N ALA A 285 16.87 11.39 10.13
CA ALA A 285 16.15 12.28 9.21
C ALA A 285 15.77 11.59 7.89
N GLY A 286 15.88 10.26 7.80
CA GLY A 286 15.42 9.41 6.70
C GLY A 286 16.51 8.98 5.70
N GLY A 287 16.14 8.07 4.80
CA GLY A 287 17.03 7.53 3.78
C GLY A 287 17.03 8.29 2.45
N VAL A 288 17.80 7.78 1.49
CA VAL A 288 17.82 8.21 0.08
C VAL A 288 17.00 7.25 -0.78
N ARG A 289 16.21 7.78 -1.73
CA ARG A 289 15.42 6.95 -2.65
C ARG A 289 16.25 6.60 -3.88
N PRO A 290 16.14 5.36 -4.43
CA PRO A 290 16.82 4.98 -5.67
C PRO A 290 16.58 5.96 -6.83
N LEU A 291 15.34 6.47 -6.96
CA LEU A 291 14.98 7.44 -7.98
C LEU A 291 15.71 8.80 -7.83
N GLU A 292 16.00 9.21 -6.59
CA GLU A 292 16.79 10.44 -6.34
C GLU A 292 18.23 10.26 -6.84
N ILE A 293 18.81 9.07 -6.66
CA ILE A 293 20.15 8.76 -7.16
C ILE A 293 20.16 8.78 -8.70
N LEU A 294 19.17 8.18 -9.35
CA LEU A 294 19.06 8.19 -10.81
C LEU A 294 18.93 9.62 -11.38
N THR A 295 18.07 10.44 -10.80
CA THR A 295 17.81 11.78 -11.33
C THR A 295 18.90 12.79 -10.99
N GLN A 296 19.35 12.82 -9.72
CA GLN A 296 20.23 13.87 -9.21
C GLN A 296 21.71 13.53 -9.38
N VAL A 297 22.09 12.27 -9.17
CA VAL A 297 23.49 11.84 -9.28
C VAL A 297 23.81 11.42 -10.71
N MET A 298 22.99 10.53 -11.28
CA MET A 298 23.24 10.02 -12.63
C MET A 298 22.79 11.00 -13.73
N GLY A 299 21.98 12.02 -13.41
CA GLY A 299 21.45 12.97 -14.39
C GLY A 299 20.45 12.36 -15.37
N VAL A 300 19.85 11.21 -15.02
CA VAL A 300 18.84 10.56 -15.85
C VAL A 300 17.54 11.37 -15.74
N SER A 301 16.91 11.68 -16.87
CA SER A 301 15.61 12.38 -16.87
C SER A 301 14.58 11.61 -16.04
N GLU A 302 13.64 12.31 -15.42
CA GLU A 302 12.62 11.69 -14.56
C GLU A 302 11.81 10.58 -15.27
N GLU A 303 11.49 10.76 -16.56
CA GLU A 303 10.78 9.77 -17.37
C GLU A 303 11.56 8.45 -17.50
N HIS A 304 12.81 8.51 -17.95
CA HIS A 304 13.70 7.34 -18.03
C HIS A 304 13.95 6.71 -16.65
N ALA A 305 14.07 7.53 -15.60
CA ALA A 305 14.29 7.04 -14.25
C ALA A 305 13.08 6.27 -13.70
N LYS A 306 11.84 6.68 -14.06
CA LYS A 306 10.60 5.95 -13.74
C LYS A 306 10.48 4.63 -14.52
N GLY A 307 11.06 4.55 -15.72
CA GLY A 307 11.13 3.33 -16.52
C GLY A 307 12.21 2.33 -16.07
N ALA A 308 13.10 2.71 -15.16
CA ALA A 308 14.17 1.83 -14.69
C ALA A 308 13.61 0.67 -13.85
N LYS A 309 14.11 -0.54 -14.09
CA LYS A 309 13.76 -1.69 -13.25
C LYS A 309 14.63 -1.68 -12.00
N ILE A 310 14.01 -1.35 -10.86
CA ILE A 310 14.67 -1.29 -9.56
C ILE A 310 14.33 -2.55 -8.77
N THR A 311 15.36 -3.27 -8.33
CA THR A 311 15.22 -4.44 -7.46
C THR A 311 16.03 -4.21 -6.19
N LYS A 312 15.39 -4.25 -5.03
CA LYS A 312 16.09 -4.33 -3.74
C LYS A 312 16.64 -5.74 -3.56
N THR A 313 17.94 -5.86 -3.41
CA THR A 313 18.67 -7.13 -3.34
C THR A 313 19.13 -7.49 -1.93
N GLY A 314 19.19 -6.51 -1.04
CA GLY A 314 19.67 -6.70 0.33
C GLY A 314 19.09 -5.68 1.30
N ILE A 315 19.06 -6.07 2.58
CA ILE A 315 18.74 -5.20 3.72
C ILE A 315 19.87 -5.36 4.74
N THR A 316 20.50 -4.24 5.10
CA THR A 316 21.54 -4.22 6.13
C THR A 316 20.90 -4.13 7.52
N LEU A 317 21.30 -5.02 8.43
CA LEU A 317 20.76 -5.12 9.79
C LEU A 317 21.87 -4.96 10.84
N THR A 318 21.57 -4.29 11.95
CA THR A 318 22.46 -4.18 13.13
C THR A 318 22.60 -5.48 13.94
N GLY A 319 21.80 -6.51 13.64
CA GLY A 319 21.77 -7.78 14.36
C GLY A 319 21.11 -8.89 13.55
N GLU A 320 20.99 -10.07 14.17
CA GLU A 320 20.38 -11.23 13.51
C GLU A 320 18.88 -10.99 13.25
N PRO A 321 18.39 -11.23 12.01
CA PRO A 321 16.98 -11.02 11.68
C PRO A 321 16.06 -12.00 12.43
N PHE A 322 16.56 -13.19 12.73
CA PHE A 322 15.84 -14.29 13.36
C PHE A 322 16.59 -14.75 14.62
N GLU A 323 15.86 -15.22 15.63
CA GLU A 323 16.51 -16.06 16.64
C GLU A 323 16.81 -17.42 16.01
N LYS A 324 18.11 -17.79 15.90
CA LYS A 324 18.47 -19.19 15.66
C LYS A 324 17.95 -20.00 16.84
N LEU A 325 16.87 -20.75 16.64
CA LEU A 325 16.40 -21.73 17.61
C LEU A 325 17.57 -22.67 17.90
N LYS A 326 18.21 -22.51 19.06
CA LYS A 326 19.04 -23.57 19.63
C LYS A 326 18.13 -24.79 19.72
N ASN A 327 18.48 -25.85 19.00
CA ASN A 327 17.81 -27.14 18.98
C ASN A 327 17.07 -27.40 20.30
N MET A 328 15.73 -27.27 20.31
CA MET A 328 14.88 -27.73 21.40
C MET A 328 14.69 -29.26 21.35
N THR A 329 15.67 -29.99 20.83
CA THR A 329 15.85 -31.40 21.17
C THR A 329 16.60 -31.46 22.50
N GLU A 330 15.84 -31.34 23.57
CA GLU A 330 16.05 -32.00 24.86
C GLU A 330 15.29 -31.20 25.93
N ARG A 331 14.19 -31.79 26.39
CA ARG A 331 13.83 -31.79 27.81
C ARG A 331 13.05 -33.08 28.11
N PRO A 332 13.21 -33.60 29.34
CA PRO A 332 13.27 -35.02 29.67
C PRO A 332 11.93 -35.77 29.61
#